data_AF-A0A4D6KGI6-F1
#
_entry.id   AF-A0A4D6KGI6-F1
#
_cell.length_a   1.000
_cell.length_b   1.000
_cell.length_c   1.000
_cell.angle_alpha   90.00
_cell.angle_beta   90.00
_cell.angle_gamma   90.00
#
_symmetry.space_group_name_H-M   'P 1'
#
loop_
_entity.id
_entity.type
_entity.pdbx_description
1 polymer ?
#
loop_
_entity_poly.entity_id
_entity_poly.type
_entity_poly.pdbx_seq_one_letter_code
_entity_poly.pdbx_strand_id
1 'polypeptide(L)'
;MVADTSGHRNKIAFGLAFATVVIVPGLANYALSGIGLDTLGSVVWAIGYGIGAIAMWSIWIRPLELTGPDGVDPSETGEEHVD
;
A
#
# COMPACT_ATOMS: atom_id res chain seq x y z
N MET A 1 0.18 -33.58 9.53
CA MET A 1 0.12 -32.13 9.78
C MET A 1 0.99 -31.42 8.75
N VAL A 2 0.40 -30.91 7.67
CA VAL A 2 1.06 -29.96 6.76
C VAL A 2 0.90 -28.59 7.41
N ALA A 3 2.01 -27.96 7.79
CA ALA A 3 1.97 -26.60 8.33
C ALA A 3 1.45 -25.65 7.24
N ASP A 4 0.41 -24.88 7.55
CA ASP A 4 -0.10 -23.80 6.69
C ASP A 4 0.98 -22.74 6.52
N THR A 5 1.87 -22.94 5.55
CA THR A 5 2.92 -21.97 5.19
C THR A 5 2.43 -20.96 4.16
N SER A 6 1.18 -21.13 3.70
CA SER A 6 0.51 -20.38 2.64
C SER A 6 0.44 -18.89 2.97
N GLY A 7 -0.03 -18.55 4.17
CA GLY A 7 -0.23 -17.15 4.58
C GLY A 7 1.06 -16.33 4.68
N HIS A 8 2.13 -16.93 5.20
CA HIS A 8 3.43 -16.25 5.36
C HIS A 8 4.19 -16.12 4.03
N ARG A 9 4.21 -17.17 3.20
CA ARG A 9 4.85 -17.09 1.87
C ARG A 9 4.16 -16.08 0.96
N ASN A 10 2.84 -15.98 1.02
CA ASN A 10 2.09 -15.01 0.22
C ASN A 10 2.37 -13.57 0.66
N LYS A 11 2.46 -13.30 1.98
CA LYS A 11 2.84 -11.97 2.49
C LYS A 11 4.28 -11.58 2.11
N ILE A 12 5.21 -12.53 2.16
CA ILE A 12 6.61 -12.29 1.76
C ILE A 12 6.70 -12.02 0.26
N ALA A 13 6.05 -12.85 -0.57
CA ALA A 13 6.02 -12.66 -2.02
C ALA A 13 5.40 -11.30 -2.41
N PHE A 14 4.33 -10.90 -1.70
CA PHE A 14 3.70 -9.60 -1.88
C PHE A 14 4.66 -8.45 -1.51
N GLY A 15 5.28 -8.52 -0.33
CA GLY A 15 6.26 -7.52 0.11
C GLY A 15 7.46 -7.41 -0.83
N LEU A 16 7.92 -8.54 -1.38
CA LEU A 16 8.98 -8.58 -2.39
C LEU A 16 8.55 -7.97 -3.72
N ALA A 17 7.37 -8.33 -4.23
CA ALA A 17 6.82 -7.73 -5.45
C ALA A 17 6.68 -6.21 -5.29
N PHE A 18 6.22 -5.75 -4.12
CA PHE A 18 6.12 -4.34 -3.79
C PHE A 18 7.49 -3.64 -3.75
N ALA A 19 8.45 -4.20 -3.01
CA ALA A 19 9.80 -3.66 -2.95
C ALA A 19 10.45 -3.59 -4.35
N THR A 20 10.19 -4.57 -5.20
CA THR A 20 10.67 -4.61 -6.58
C THR A 20 10.11 -3.44 -7.40
N VAL A 21 8.81 -3.14 -7.26
CA VAL A 21 8.18 -2.01 -7.96
C VAL A 21 8.78 -0.66 -7.56
N VAL A 22 9.31 -0.52 -6.34
CA VAL A 22 9.96 0.73 -5.88
C VAL A 22 11.45 0.78 -6.23
N ILE A 23 12.16 -0.33 -6.02
CA ILE A 23 13.62 -0.41 -6.18
C ILE A 23 14.03 -0.41 -7.67
N VAL A 24 13.29 -1.15 -8.51
CA VAL A 24 13.64 -1.31 -9.94
C VAL A 24 13.62 0.02 -10.70
N PRO A 25 12.60 0.90 -10.58
CA PRO A 25 12.63 2.21 -11.24
C PRO A 25 13.75 3.12 -10.73
N GLY A 26 14.08 3.06 -9.43
CA GLY A 26 15.20 3.79 -8.85
C GLY A 26 16.54 3.36 -9.44
N LEU A 27 16.75 2.05 -9.56
CA LEU A 27 17.98 1.51 -10.13
C LEU A 27 18.07 1.76 -11.64
N ALA A 28 16.94 1.68 -12.35
CA ALA A 28 16.85 2.02 -13.77
C ALA A 28 17.22 3.49 -14.01
N ASN A 29 16.72 4.41 -13.19
CA ASN A 29 17.09 5.83 -13.27
C ASN A 29 18.58 6.07 -13.04
N TYR A 30 19.15 5.43 -12.02
CA TYR A 30 20.58 5.53 -11.73
C TYR A 30 21.43 5.05 -12.92
N ALA A 31 21.09 3.91 -13.49
CA ALA A 31 21.79 3.37 -14.66
C ALA A 31 21.64 4.27 -15.91
N LEU A 32 20.43 4.78 -16.17
CA LEU A 32 20.15 5.65 -17.32
C LEU A 32 20.85 7.01 -17.19
N SER A 33 20.85 7.58 -15.98
CA SER A 33 21.55 8.84 -15.72
C SER A 33 23.07 8.67 -15.84
N GLY A 34 23.60 7.52 -15.40
CA GLY A 34 25.02 7.17 -15.53
C GLY A 34 25.53 7.10 -16.97
N ILE A 35 24.65 6.95 -17.97
CA ILE A 35 25.00 6.94 -19.40
C ILE A 35 24.60 8.22 -20.14
N GLY A 36 24.25 9.30 -19.41
CA GLY A 36 23.89 10.61 -19.97
C GLY A 36 22.43 10.73 -20.42
N LEU A 37 21.57 9.77 -20.06
CA LEU A 37 20.13 9.80 -20.35
C LEU A 37 19.33 10.29 -19.14
N ASP A 38 19.78 11.37 -18.49
CA ASP A 38 19.22 11.89 -17.23
C ASP A 38 17.70 12.16 -17.31
N THR A 39 17.26 12.75 -18.42
CA THR A 39 15.83 13.05 -18.64
C THR A 39 15.01 11.77 -18.79
N LEU A 40 15.52 10.79 -19.53
CA LEU A 40 14.82 9.52 -19.72
C LEU A 40 14.78 8.71 -18.43
N GLY A 41 15.89 8.69 -17.67
CA GLY A 41 15.95 8.12 -16.34
C GLY A 41 14.88 8.71 -15.42
N SER A 42 14.78 10.04 -15.38
CA SER A 42 13.81 10.75 -14.55
C SER A 42 12.36 10.43 -14.93
N VAL A 43 12.07 10.30 -16.23
CA VAL A 43 10.75 9.89 -16.73
C VAL A 43 10.43 8.45 -16.31
N VAL A 44 11.36 7.52 -16.49
CA VAL A 44 11.19 6.11 -16.09
C VAL A 44 10.96 6.00 -14.58
N TRP A 45 11.73 6.76 -13.80
CA TRP A 45 11.56 6.84 -12.36
C TRP A 45 10.16 7.33 -11.97
N ALA A 46 9.73 8.48 -12.52
CA ALA A 46 8.46 9.09 -12.19
C ALA A 46 7.27 8.20 -12.57
N ILE A 47 7.31 7.55 -13.75
CA ILE A 47 6.27 6.61 -14.19
C ILE A 47 6.25 5.39 -13.28
N GLY A 48 7.41 4.80 -12.98
CA GLY A 48 7.50 3.64 -12.09
C GLY A 48 6.95 3.93 -10.70
N TYR A 49 7.32 5.08 -10.12
CA TYR A 49 6.79 5.54 -8.84
C TYR A 49 5.29 5.81 -8.89
N GLY A 50 4.82 6.49 -9.94
CA GLY A 50 3.40 6.81 -10.14
C GLY A 50 2.52 5.56 -10.21
N ILE A 51 2.94 4.56 -10.99
CA ILE A 51 2.25 3.27 -11.06
C ILE A 51 2.27 2.56 -9.71
N GLY A 52 3.42 2.54 -9.02
CA GLY A 52 3.54 1.94 -7.69
C GLY A 52 2.62 2.60 -6.66
N ALA A 53 2.53 3.93 -6.67
CA ALA A 53 1.65 4.70 -5.80
C ALA A 53 0.15 4.42 -6.08
N ILE A 54 -0.25 4.41 -7.36
CA ILE A 54 -1.64 4.10 -7.77
C ILE A 54 -2.02 2.67 -7.39
N ALA A 55 -1.11 1.71 -7.58
CA ALA A 55 -1.34 0.31 -7.19
C ALA A 55 -1.50 0.18 -5.66
N MET A 56 -0.63 0.85 -4.88
CA MET A 56 -0.74 0.89 -3.42
C MET A 56 -2.09 1.47 -2.98
N TRP A 57 -2.46 2.63 -3.54
CA TRP A 57 -3.74 3.26 -3.25
C TRP A 57 -4.92 2.33 -3.59
N SER A 58 -4.91 1.69 -4.75
CA SER A 58 -6.00 0.84 -5.23
C SER A 58 -6.19 -0.44 -4.42
N ILE A 59 -5.09 -1.04 -3.93
CA ILE A 59 -5.12 -2.31 -3.20
C ILE A 59 -5.40 -2.09 -1.71
N TRP A 60 -4.85 -1.03 -1.12
CA TRP A 60 -4.88 -0.85 0.33
C TRP A 60 -5.82 0.24 0.79
N ILE A 61 -5.85 1.39 0.12
CA ILE A 61 -6.62 2.55 0.58
C ILE A 61 -8.05 2.50 0.06
N ARG A 62 -8.22 2.23 -1.23
CA ARG A 62 -9.52 2.18 -1.91
C ARG A 62 -10.52 1.16 -1.34
N PRO A 63 -10.11 -0.04 -0.85
CA PRO A 63 -11.03 -0.99 -0.23
C PRO A 63 -11.21 -0.78 1.28
N LEU A 64 -10.57 0.21 1.89
CA LEU A 64 -10.94 0.64 3.24
C LEU A 64 -12.28 1.37 3.12
N GLU A 65 -13.36 0.69 3.50
CA GLU A 65 -14.63 1.32 3.80
C GLU A 65 -14.37 2.31 4.95
N LEU A 66 -14.13 3.58 4.60
CA LEU A 66 -14.02 4.69 5.54
C LEU A 66 -15.44 5.05 6.03
N THR A 67 -16.15 4.07 6.59
CA THR A 67 -17.41 4.29 7.29
C THR A 67 -17.10 5.06 8.56
N GLY A 68 -17.67 6.25 8.69
CA GLY A 68 -17.61 7.03 9.92
C GLY A 68 -18.26 6.25 11.06
N PRO A 69 -17.84 6.45 12.33
CA PRO A 69 -18.45 5.78 13.47
C PRO A 69 -19.96 5.94 13.41
N ASP A 70 -20.70 4.83 13.37
CA ASP A 70 -22.14 4.86 13.59
C ASP A 70 -22.35 5.53 14.95
N GLY A 71 -23.03 6.67 14.92
CA GLY A 71 -23.05 7.62 16.04
C GLY A 71 -23.36 6.89 17.36
N VAL A 72 -22.52 7.15 18.37
CA VAL A 72 -22.79 6.78 19.76
C VAL A 72 -24.22 7.23 20.06
N ASP A 73 -25.13 6.28 20.25
CA ASP A 73 -26.51 6.58 20.58
C ASP A 73 -26.51 7.17 22.00
N PRO A 74 -26.84 8.46 22.18
CA PRO A 74 -26.80 9.09 23.49
C PRO A 74 -27.87 8.53 24.45
N SER A 75 -28.76 7.64 23.99
CA SER A 75 -29.76 6.97 24.83
C SER A 75 -29.18 5.95 25.82
N GLU A 76 -27.96 5.42 25.62
CA GLU A 76 -27.28 4.56 26.62
C GLU A 76 -26.71 5.31 27.83
N THR A 77 -26.77 6.66 27.83
CA THR A 77 -26.21 7.48 28.92
C THR A 77 -27.26 8.13 29.83
N GLY A 78 -28.56 7.86 29.66
CA GLY A 78 -29.63 8.63 30.33
C GLY A 78 -30.51 7.92 31.36
N GLU A 79 -30.79 6.62 31.24
CA GLU A 79 -31.94 5.98 31.89
C GLU A 79 -31.53 4.54 32.24
N GLU A 80 -31.71 3.91 33.39
CA GLU A 80 -32.52 4.14 34.59
C GLU A 80 -32.04 3.06 35.59
N HIS A 81 -31.44 3.45 36.71
CA HIS A 81 -31.33 2.56 37.87
C HIS A 81 -31.39 3.41 39.14
N VAL A 82 -32.61 3.81 39.50
CA VAL A 82 -32.93 4.39 40.81
C VAL A 82 -33.97 3.48 41.45
N ASP A 83 -33.46 2.71 42.43
CA ASP A 83 -34.11 1.95 43.52
C ASP A 83 -35.40 1.15 43.25
#